data_AF-A0A915EGX4-F1
#
_entry.id   AF-A0A915EGX4-F1
#
_cell.length_a   1.000
_cell.length_b   1.000
_cell.length_c   1.000
_cell.angle_alpha   90.00
_cell.angle_beta   90.00
_cell.angle_gamma   90.00
#
_symmetry.space_group_name_H-M   'P 1'
#
loop_
_entity.id
_entity.type
_entity.pdbx_description
1 polymer ?
#
loop_
_entity_poly.entity_id
_entity_poly.type
_entity_poly.pdbx_seq_one_letter_code
_entity_poly.pdbx_strand_id
1 'polypeptide(L)'
;MRMDIAAFDKLKSLISQRLRELWHANDAGIFSTSALYRRLIEGGLNLPAATVLPGSTIKSPYFFAGDGAFPLLTNLMKPFGGTNLTHQQRIYNYR
;
A
#
# COMPACT_ATOMS: atom_id res chain seq x y z
N MET A 1 31.94 -17.22 30.86
CA MET A 1 32.13 -15.98 30.09
C MET A 1 30.93 -15.07 30.33
N ARG A 2 31.04 -14.08 31.22
CA ARG A 2 29.97 -13.09 31.43
C ARG A 2 30.12 -12.02 30.35
N MET A 3 29.06 -11.75 29.59
CA MET A 3 29.01 -10.53 28.78
C MET A 3 29.05 -9.34 29.73
N ASP A 4 29.93 -8.37 29.45
CA ASP A 4 29.89 -7.10 30.18
C ASP A 4 28.65 -6.29 29.75
N ILE A 5 28.25 -5.36 30.63
CA ILE A 5 27.03 -4.57 30.46
C ILE A 5 27.10 -3.73 29.16
N ALA A 6 28.28 -3.25 28.78
CA ALA A 6 28.47 -2.44 27.57
C ALA A 6 28.23 -3.25 26.29
N ALA A 7 28.66 -4.51 26.26
CA ALA A 7 28.39 -5.44 25.16
C ALA A 7 26.89 -5.72 25.02
N PHE A 8 26.17 -5.84 26.13
CA PHE A 8 24.73 -6.06 26.14
C PHE A 8 23.95 -4.83 25.64
N ASP A 9 24.34 -3.63 26.06
CA ASP A 9 23.71 -2.39 25.60
C ASP A 9 23.98 -2.14 24.11
N LYS A 10 25.18 -2.46 23.63
CA LYS A 10 25.50 -2.39 22.20
C LYS A 10 24.67 -3.38 21.38
N LEU A 11 24.47 -4.60 21.89
CA LEU A 11 23.62 -5.61 21.25
C LEU A 11 22.17 -5.16 21.19
N LYS A 12 21.61 -4.61 22.27
CA LYS A 12 20.26 -4.04 22.28
C LYS A 12 20.11 -2.89 21.29
N SER A 13 21.11 -2.02 21.20
CA SER A 13 21.12 -0.89 20.28
C SER A 13 21.07 -1.37 18.82
N LEU A 14 21.90 -2.36 18.47
CA LEU A 14 21.94 -2.95 17.13
C LEU A 14 20.64 -3.65 16.76
N ILE A 15 20.07 -4.45 17.67
CA ILE A 15 18.78 -5.10 17.45
C ILE A 15 17.68 -4.04 17.24
N SER A 16 17.70 -2.98 18.04
CA SER A 16 16.71 -1.89 17.93
C SER A 16 16.87 -1.06 16.66
N GLN A 17 18.09 -0.86 16.15
CA GLN A 17 18.32 -0.25 14.85
C GLN A 17 17.80 -1.14 13.73
N ARG A 18 18.09 -2.43 13.78
CA ARG A 18 17.68 -3.38 12.74
C ARG A 18 16.18 -3.58 12.68
N LEU A 19 15.53 -3.70 13.85
CA LEU A 19 14.07 -3.76 13.94
C LEU A 19 13.42 -2.47 13.45
N ARG A 20 14.02 -1.30 13.73
CA ARG A 20 13.59 -0.03 13.14
C ARG A 20 13.66 -0.06 11.63
N GLU A 21 14.80 -0.41 11.03
CA GLU A 21 14.94 -0.52 9.57
C GLU A 21 13.92 -1.47 8.94
N LEU A 22 13.70 -2.64 9.54
CA LEU A 22 12.73 -3.64 9.07
C LEU A 22 11.29 -3.15 9.18
N TRP A 23 10.96 -2.36 10.22
CA TRP A 23 9.64 -1.77 10.42
C TRP A 23 9.42 -0.46 9.62
N HIS A 24 10.49 0.25 9.27
CA HIS A 24 10.43 1.53 8.54
C HIS A 24 10.13 1.37 7.05
N ALA A 25 10.25 0.16 6.50
CA ALA A 25 9.78 -0.12 5.16
C ALA A 25 8.23 -0.12 5.16
N ASN A 26 7.64 1.05 4.92
CA ASN A 26 6.19 1.19 4.77
C ASN A 26 5.70 0.34 3.59
N ASP A 27 4.52 -0.27 3.72
CA ASP A 27 3.89 -1.12 2.71
C ASP A 27 3.85 -0.46 1.33
N ALA A 28 3.61 0.85 1.27
CA ALA A 28 3.62 1.62 0.03
C ALA A 28 5.02 1.66 -0.65
N GLY A 29 6.10 1.71 0.14
CA GLY A 29 7.48 1.68 -0.35
C GLY A 29 7.93 0.28 -0.78
N ILE A 30 7.50 -0.75 -0.05
CA ILE A 30 7.71 -2.15 -0.48
C ILE A 30 6.95 -2.41 -1.77
N PHE A 31 5.71 -1.93 -1.87
CA PHE A 31 4.88 -2.08 -3.05
C PHE A 31 5.50 -1.40 -4.27
N SER A 32 5.93 -0.14 -4.16
CA SER A 32 6.49 0.62 -5.30
C SER A 32 7.77 0.00 -5.88
N THR A 33 8.51 -0.80 -5.10
CA THR A 33 9.70 -1.53 -5.55
C THR A 33 9.41 -2.97 -5.99
N SER A 34 8.18 -3.45 -5.78
CA SER A 34 7.79 -4.82 -6.07
C SER A 34 7.64 -5.11 -7.58
N ALA A 35 7.80 -6.38 -7.95
CA ALA A 35 7.46 -6.84 -9.31
C ALA A 35 5.96 -6.68 -9.63
N LEU A 36 5.10 -6.75 -8.62
CA LEU A 36 3.66 -6.52 -8.78
C LEU A 36 3.39 -5.10 -9.28
N TYR A 37 3.95 -4.09 -8.61
CA TYR A 37 3.78 -2.69 -9.02
C TYR A 37 4.29 -2.44 -10.44
N ARG A 38 5.48 -2.95 -10.79
CA ARG A 38 6.02 -2.82 -12.16
C ARG A 38 5.09 -3.43 -13.20
N ARG A 39 4.62 -4.66 -12.99
CA ARG A 39 3.67 -5.29 -13.91
C ARG A 39 2.32 -4.58 -13.95
N LEU A 40 1.88 -3.98 -12.85
CA LEU A 40 0.64 -3.20 -12.79
C LEU A 40 0.73 -1.96 -13.68
N ILE A 41 1.82 -1.18 -13.56
CA ILE A 41 2.00 0.07 -14.34
C ILE A 41 2.30 -0.21 -15.81
N GLU A 42 2.96 -1.33 -16.12
CA GLU A 42 3.28 -1.76 -17.50
C GLU A 42 2.11 -2.50 -18.18
N GLY A 43 1.01 -2.77 -17.47
CA GLY A 43 -0.11 -3.57 -17.98
C GLY A 43 0.21 -5.07 -18.11
N GLY A 44 1.35 -5.53 -17.58
CA GLY A 44 1.82 -6.91 -17.65
C GLY A 44 1.09 -7.91 -16.74
N LEU A 45 0.04 -7.49 -16.02
CA LEU A 45 -0.79 -8.39 -15.19
C LEU A 45 -1.90 -9.11 -15.97
N ASN A 46 -2.10 -8.79 -17.26
CA ASN A 46 -3.14 -9.39 -18.10
C ASN A 46 -4.53 -9.30 -17.46
N LEU A 47 -4.85 -8.15 -16.85
CA LEU A 47 -6.18 -7.90 -16.30
C LEU A 47 -7.21 -7.86 -17.43
N PRO A 48 -8.47 -8.29 -17.18
CA PRO A 48 -9.52 -8.17 -18.17
C PRO A 48 -9.72 -6.72 -18.62
N ALA A 49 -10.12 -6.55 -19.88
CA ALA A 49 -10.50 -5.23 -20.37
C ALA A 49 -11.64 -4.65 -19.53
N ALA A 50 -11.68 -3.31 -19.43
CA ALA A 50 -12.73 -2.62 -18.70
C ALA A 50 -14.14 -3.02 -19.20
N THR A 51 -15.03 -3.34 -18.27
CA THR A 51 -16.40 -3.76 -18.54
C THR A 51 -17.41 -2.73 -18.08
N VAL A 52 -18.62 -2.79 -18.62
CA VAL A 52 -19.72 -1.93 -18.18
C VAL A 52 -20.21 -2.41 -16.81
N LEU A 53 -20.37 -1.48 -15.86
CA LEU A 53 -20.89 -1.83 -14.54
C LEU A 53 -22.37 -2.26 -14.65
N PRO A 54 -22.81 -3.29 -13.90
CA PRO A 54 -24.19 -3.76 -13.92
C PRO A 54 -25.19 -2.62 -13.72
N GLY A 55 -26.20 -2.53 -14.58
CA GLY A 55 -27.24 -1.50 -14.50
C GLY A 55 -26.80 -0.08 -14.86
N SER A 56 -25.63 0.09 -15.51
CA SER A 56 -25.12 1.40 -15.94
C SER A 56 -24.61 1.37 -17.38
N THR A 57 -24.22 2.52 -17.91
CA THR A 57 -23.41 2.66 -19.14
C THR A 57 -21.94 2.98 -18.85
N ILE A 58 -21.56 2.99 -17.56
CA ILE A 58 -20.23 3.36 -17.11
C ILE A 58 -19.28 2.18 -17.34
N LYS A 59 -18.25 2.40 -18.17
CA LYS A 59 -17.17 1.45 -18.38
C LYS A 59 -16.09 1.65 -17.32
N SER A 60 -15.82 0.62 -16.52
CA SER A 60 -14.86 0.67 -15.43
C SER A 60 -13.76 -0.38 -15.61
N PRO A 61 -12.48 -0.05 -15.36
CA PRO A 61 -11.44 -1.06 -15.28
C PRO A 61 -11.63 -1.96 -14.05
N TYR A 62 -11.04 -3.15 -14.11
CA TYR A 62 -10.83 -3.98 -12.91
C TYR A 62 -9.67 -3.40 -12.12
N PHE A 63 -9.82 -3.27 -10.81
CA PHE A 63 -8.79 -2.67 -9.95
C PHE A 63 -8.64 -3.46 -8.65
N PHE A 64 -7.46 -3.35 -8.05
CA PHE A 64 -7.21 -3.76 -6.68
C PHE A 64 -7.67 -2.65 -5.73
N ALA A 65 -8.14 -3.03 -4.55
CA ALA A 65 -8.40 -2.08 -3.47
C ALA A 65 -7.16 -2.02 -2.56
N GLY A 66 -6.59 -0.83 -2.42
CA GLY A 66 -5.50 -0.52 -1.51
C GLY A 66 -5.95 0.38 -0.36
N ASP A 67 -5.16 0.42 0.70
CA ASP A 67 -5.33 1.39 1.77
C ASP A 67 -4.92 2.83 1.37
N GLY A 68 -5.00 3.74 2.35
CA GLY A 68 -4.65 5.15 2.17
C GLY A 68 -3.16 5.43 1.93
N ALA A 69 -2.26 4.46 2.13
CA ALA A 69 -0.82 4.62 1.91
C ALA A 69 -0.44 4.41 0.43
N PHE A 70 -1.22 3.65 -0.34
CA PHE A 70 -0.95 3.40 -1.75
C PHE A 70 -1.29 4.61 -2.65
N PRO A 71 -0.69 4.69 -3.86
CA PRO A 71 -1.09 5.67 -4.87
C PRO A 71 -2.42 5.27 -5.53
N LEU A 72 -3.15 6.26 -6.05
CA LEU A 72 -4.31 6.03 -6.94
C LEU A 72 -3.80 5.77 -8.36
N LEU A 73 -4.17 4.63 -8.95
CA LEU A 73 -3.83 4.24 -10.33
C LEU A 73 -5.06 3.68 -11.05
N THR A 74 -4.98 3.50 -12.37
CA THR A 74 -6.07 2.93 -13.19
C THR A 74 -6.59 1.60 -12.66
N ASN A 75 -5.69 0.74 -12.18
CA ASN A 75 -6.02 -0.60 -11.67
C ASN A 75 -5.72 -0.74 -10.16
N LEU A 76 -5.61 0.38 -9.42
CA LEU A 76 -5.46 0.41 -7.96
C LEU A 76 -6.22 1.59 -7.38
N MET A 77 -7.35 1.33 -6.73
CA MET A 77 -8.13 2.35 -6.03
C MET A 77 -7.78 2.39 -4.55
N LYS A 78 -7.95 3.57 -3.95
CA LYS A 78 -7.76 3.83 -2.51
C LYS A 78 -8.90 4.66 -1.94
N PRO A 79 -9.11 4.64 -0.62
CA PRO A 79 -9.99 5.59 0.07
C PRO A 79 -9.55 7.04 -0.16
N PHE A 80 -10.53 7.95 -0.14
CA PHE A 80 -10.26 9.39 -0.10
C PHE A 80 -9.56 9.74 1.22
N GLY A 81 -8.38 10.37 1.13
CA GLY A 81 -7.62 10.82 2.30
C GLY A 81 -8.04 12.21 2.79
N GLY A 82 -7.57 12.57 3.99
CA GLY A 82 -7.81 13.88 4.60
C GLY A 82 -9.03 13.93 5.51
N THR A 83 -9.25 15.09 6.14
CA THR A 83 -10.28 15.28 7.18
C THR A 83 -11.55 15.95 6.66
N ASN A 84 -11.47 16.75 5.59
CA ASN A 84 -12.59 17.49 5.02
C ASN A 84 -13.27 16.75 3.85
N LEU A 85 -13.71 15.52 4.11
CA LEU A 85 -14.38 14.68 3.11
C LEU A 85 -15.85 15.07 2.93
N THR A 86 -16.28 15.17 1.67
CA THR A 86 -17.70 15.33 1.33
C THR A 86 -18.51 14.11 1.78
N HIS A 87 -19.84 14.28 1.89
CA HIS A 87 -20.73 13.17 2.26
C HIS A 87 -20.57 11.95 1.35
N GLN A 88 -20.42 12.17 0.03
CA GLN A 88 -20.22 11.10 -0.95
C GLN A 88 -18.87 10.38 -0.77
N GLN A 89 -17.80 11.12 -0.49
CA GLN A 89 -16.48 10.53 -0.22
C GLN A 89 -16.46 9.70 1.07
N ARG A 90 -17.20 10.14 2.10
CA ARG A 90 -17.36 9.36 3.34
C ARG A 90 -18.13 8.07 3.12
N ILE A 91 -19.21 8.11 2.32
CA ILE A 91 -19.96 6.91 1.92
C ILE A 91 -19.04 5.96 1.15
N TYR A 92 -18.30 6.46 0.17
CA TYR A 92 -17.35 5.67 -0.62
C TYR A 92 -16.30 5.00 0.27
N ASN A 93 -15.74 5.70 1.25
CA ASN A 93 -14.74 5.11 2.14
C ASN A 93 -15.30 4.02 3.06
N TYR A 94 -16.62 3.95 3.27
CA TYR A 94 -17.27 3.02 4.20
C TYR A 94 -17.90 1.79 3.52
N ARG A 95 -18.29 1.89 2.26
CA ARG A 95 -19.04 0.86 1.50
C ARG A 95 -18.17 0.21 0.44
#